data_AF-A0AAT9M4U9-F1
#
_entry.id   AF-A0AAT9M4U9-F1
#
_cell.length_a   1.000
_cell.length_b   1.000
_cell.length_c   1.000
_cell.angle_alpha   90.00
_cell.angle_beta   90.00
_cell.angle_gamma   90.00
#
_symmetry.space_group_name_H-M   'P 1'
#
loop_
_entity.id
_entity.type
_entity.pdbx_description
1 polymer ?
#
loop_
_entity_poly.entity_id
_entity_poly.type
_entity_poly.pdbx_seq_one_letter_code
_entity_poly.pdbx_strand_id
1 'polypeptide(L)' 'MTGPFIWWHSRYDDQVHAFPLAQITQVGQGVLAARCDHTAHRDLIIDSADGMRCFRCVLLVSCPESPARATPIRWI' A
#
# COMPACT_ATOMS: atom_id res chain seq x y z
N MET A 1 -5.16 2.05 -8.81
CA MET A 1 -6.13 1.87 -7.71
C MET A 1 -5.95 2.99 -6.71
N THR A 2 -6.77 4.03 -6.79
CA THR A 2 -6.79 5.16 -5.85
C THR A 2 -7.87 4.94 -4.79
N GLY A 3 -7.50 4.38 -3.65
CA GLY A 3 -8.38 4.19 -2.49
C GLY A 3 -7.68 4.60 -1.20
N PRO A 4 -8.41 4.79 -0.08
CA PRO A 4 -7.79 5.16 1.18
C PRO A 4 -6.83 4.08 1.67
N PHE A 5 -5.76 4.52 2.33
CA PHE A 5 -4.76 3.65 2.96
C PHE A 5 -4.88 3.74 4.48
N ILE A 6 -4.61 2.63 5.16
CA ILE A 6 -4.27 2.64 6.58
C ILE A 6 -2.77 2.47 6.73
N TRP A 7 -2.22 3.03 7.81
CA TRP A 7 -0.81 2.93 8.15
C TRP A 7 -0.66 2.01 9.35
N TRP A 8 -0.08 0.83 9.14
CA TRP A 8 0.11 -0.18 10.17
C TRP A 8 1.52 -0.73 10.19
N HIS A 9 1.96 -1.09 11.39
CA HIS A 9 3.29 -1.59 11.65
C HIS A 9 3.39 -3.08 11.28
N SER A 10 4.48 -3.41 10.61
CA SER A 10 4.84 -4.78 10.24
C SER A 10 5.94 -5.28 11.17
N ARG A 11 5.68 -6.36 11.91
CA ARG A 11 6.71 -7.02 12.75
C ARG A 11 7.86 -7.64 11.97
N TYR A 12 7.79 -7.67 10.64
CA TYR A 12 8.88 -8.21 9.80
C TYR A 12 10.06 -7.26 9.68
N ASP A 13 9.82 -5.95 9.64
CA ASP A 13 10.82 -4.97 9.24
C ASP A 13 10.77 -3.67 10.07
N ASP A 14 9.99 -3.67 11.15
CA ASP A 14 9.83 -2.58 12.11
C ASP A 14 9.40 -1.23 11.53
N GLN A 15 8.82 -1.24 10.32
CA GLN A 15 8.31 -0.05 9.64
C GLN A 15 6.78 -0.04 9.56
N VAL A 16 6.25 1.18 9.42
CA VAL A 16 4.83 1.43 9.19
C VAL A 16 4.57 1.52 7.69
N HIS A 17 3.70 0.64 7.19
CA HIS A 17 3.39 0.50 5.78
C HIS A 17 1.98 0.96 5.44
N ALA A 18 1.79 1.44 4.21
CA ALA A 18 0.49 1.85 3.70
C ALA A 18 -0.24 0.65 3.08
N PHE A 19 -1.20 0.10 3.81
CA PHE A 19 -2.05 -0.99 3.35
C PHE A 19 -3.35 -0.42 2.76
N PRO A 20 -3.75 -0.77 1.52
CA PRO A 20 -5.06 -0.40 0.99
C PRO A 20 -6.20 -0.82 1.93
N LEU A 21 -7.19 0.04 2.15
CA LEU A 21 -8.29 -0.28 3.09
C LEU A 21 -9.16 -1.46 2.62
N ALA A 22 -9.29 -1.64 1.29
CA ALA A 22 -10.15 -2.65 0.69
C ALA A 22 -9.77 -4.10 1.04
N GLN A 23 -8.49 -4.38 1.26
CA GLN A 23 -8.00 -5.72 1.65
C GLN A 23 -8.22 -6.02 3.14
N ILE A 24 -8.42 -4.99 3.97
CA ILE A 24 -8.56 -5.17 5.43
C ILE A 24 -9.94 -5.73 5.76
N THR A 25 -10.96 -5.31 5.03
CA THR A 25 -12.34 -5.79 5.20
C THR A 25 -12.60 -7.13 4.52
N GLN A 26 -11.63 -7.65 3.74
CA GLN A 26 -11.77 -8.90 3.03
C GLN A 26 -11.59 -10.10 3.97
N VAL A 27 -12.68 -10.84 4.18
CA VAL A 27 -12.70 -12.05 5.00
C VAL A 27 -11.89 -13.16 4.32
N GLY A 28 -11.05 -13.87 5.08
CA GLY A 28 -10.26 -15.00 4.59
C GLY A 28 -8.92 -14.65 3.93
N GLN A 29 -8.57 -13.35 3.81
CA GLN A 29 -7.23 -12.93 3.38
C GLN A 29 -6.26 -12.96 4.58
N GLY A 30 -5.41 -14.00 4.61
CA GLY A 30 -4.37 -14.16 5.64
C GLY A 30 -3.13 -13.29 5.42
N VAL A 31 -2.94 -12.75 4.21
CA VAL A 31 -1.80 -11.90 3.85
C VAL A 31 -2.30 -10.54 3.39
N LEU A 32 -1.67 -9.47 3.86
CA LEU A 32 -1.90 -8.11 3.41
C LEU A 32 -0.72 -7.63 2.57
N ALA A 33 -0.99 -6.91 1.48
CA ALA A 33 0.01 -6.29 0.64
C ALA A 33 0.03 -4.78 0.87
N ALA A 34 1.19 -4.23 1.21
CA ALA A 34 1.41 -2.80 1.27
C ALA A 34 1.57 -2.21 -0.14
N ARG A 35 1.53 -0.88 -0.23
CA ARG A 35 1.78 -0.18 -1.49
C ARG A 35 3.21 -0.35 -2.02
N CYS A 36 4.20 -0.58 -1.15
CA CYS A 36 5.64 -0.63 -1.48
C CYS A 36 6.20 -2.01 -1.88
N ASP A 37 5.33 -2.96 -2.26
CA ASP A 37 5.65 -4.37 -2.55
C ASP A 37 5.85 -5.26 -1.29
N HIS A 38 5.75 -4.70 -0.09
CA HIS A 38 5.82 -5.45 1.17
C HIS A 38 4.57 -6.29 1.41
N THR A 39 4.73 -7.55 1.83
CA THR A 39 3.62 -8.43 2.21
C THR A 39 3.82 -9.00 3.59
N ALA A 40 2.78 -9.05 4.41
CA ALA A 40 2.85 -9.61 5.75
C ALA A 40 1.60 -10.43 6.07
N HIS A 41 1.80 -11.51 6.84
CA HIS A 41 0.68 -12.26 7.41
C HIS A 41 -0.06 -11.36 8.40
N ARG A 42 -1.39 -11.48 8.45
CA ARG A 42 -2.25 -10.62 9.26
C ARG A 42 -1.90 -10.68 10.76
N ASP A 43 -1.49 -11.86 11.24
CA ASP A 43 -1.06 -12.07 12.63
C ASP A 43 0.25 -11.34 13.00
N LEU A 44 0.97 -10.82 12.00
CA LEU A 44 2.22 -10.07 12.16
C LEU A 44 2.04 -8.56 11.93
N ILE A 45 0.79 -8.13 11.71
CA ILE A 45 0.42 -6.72 11.61
C ILE A 45 0.02 -6.23 12.99
N ILE A 46 0.63 -5.13 13.43
CA ILE A 46 0.17 -4.37 14.58
C ILE A 46 -0.64 -3.19 14.04
N ASP A 47 -1.85 -3.01 14.57
CA ASP A 47 -2.77 -1.95 14.21
C ASP A 47 -2.37 -0.57 14.77
N SER A 48 -1.07 -0.28 14.78
CA SER A 48 -0.50 1.00 15.19
C SER A 48 0.22 1.68 14.03
N ALA A 49 0.10 3.01 13.98
CA ALA A 49 0.84 3.87 13.07
C ALA A 49 2.15 4.39 13.68
N ASP A 50 2.53 3.89 14.87
CA ASP A 50 3.74 4.30 15.57
C ASP A 50 4.99 3.74 14.90
N GLY A 51 5.99 4.60 14.71
CA GLY A 51 7.27 4.24 14.12
C GLY A 51 7.56 4.95 12.80
N MET A 52 8.66 4.53 12.16
CA MET A 52 9.10 5.11 10.90
C MET A 52 8.24 4.59 9.75
N ARG A 53 7.64 5.50 8.98
CA ARG A 53 6.92 5.13 7.77
C ARG A 53 7.90 4.64 6.71
N CYS A 54 7.55 3.54 6.06
CA CYS A 54 8.28 3.06 4.91
C CYS A 54 8.35 4.16 3.84
N PHE A 55 9.57 4.59 3.50
CA PHE A 55 9.80 5.70 2.58
C PHE A 55 9.13 5.47 1.21
N ARG A 56 9.18 4.23 0.69
CA ARG A 56 8.55 3.88 -0.59
C ARG A 56 7.02 3.93 -0.53
N CYS A 57 6.41 3.54 0.60
CA CYS A 57 4.97 3.72 0.80
C CYS A 57 4.60 5.21 0.76
N VAL A 58 5.38 6.08 1.41
CA VAL A 58 5.14 7.53 1.41
C VAL A 58 5.16 8.07 -0.03
N LEU A 59 6.20 7.76 -0.80
CA LEU A 59 6.31 8.22 -2.19
C LEU A 59 5.14 7.74 -3.06
N LEU A 60 4.76 6.47 -2.95
CA LEU A 60 3.72 5.87 -3.79
C LEU A 60 2.30 6.29 -3.40
N VAL A 61 2.07 6.70 -2.16
CA VAL A 61 0.79 7.28 -1.71
C VAL A 61 0.70 8.75 -2.10
N SER A 62 1.81 9.49 -2.07
CA SER A 62 1.86 10.91 -2.44
C SER A 62 1.90 11.16 -3.95
N CYS A 63 2.26 10.15 -4.75
CA CYS A 63 2.22 10.23 -6.20
C CYS A 63 0.88 9.66 -6.70
N PRO A 64 -0.14 10.50 -6.99
CA PRO A 64 -1.29 10.01 -7.72
C PRO A 64 -0.78 9.46 -9.04
N GLU A 65 -1.13 8.21 -9.34
CA GLU A 65 -0.94 7.59 -10.65
C GLU A 65 -1.42 8.60 -11.70
N SER A 66 -0.46 9.23 -12.41
CA SER A 66 -0.78 10.18 -13.47
C SER A 66 -1.68 9.41 -14.44
N PRO A 67 -2.88 9.92 -14.78
CA PRO A 67 -3.73 9.22 -15.73
C PRO A 67 -2.94 9.17 -17.03
N ALA A 68 -2.37 8.01 -17.33
CA ALA A 68 -1.64 7.78 -18.56
C ALA A 68 -2.61 8.16 -19.67
N ARG A 69 -2.38 9.31 -20.31
CA ARG A 69 -3.12 9.73 -21.47
C ARG A 69 -2.73 8.75 -22.56
N ALA A 70 -3.50 7.67 -22.68
CA ALA A 70 -3.51 6.77 -23.81
C ALA A 70 -3.87 7.60 -25.04
N THR A 71 -2.88 8.30 -25.58
CA THR A 71 -2.98 8.96 -26.86
C THR A 71 -2.48 7.93 -27.84
N PRO A 72 -3.35 7.25 -28.61
CA PRO A 72 -2.85 6.39 -29.67
C PRO A 72 -2.06 7.27 -30.62
N ILE A 73 -0.78 6.96 -30.80
CA ILE A 73 0.08 7.61 -31.78
C ILE A 73 -0.48 7.22 -33.15
N ARG A 74 -1.26 8.12 -33.76
CA ARG A 74 -1.75 7.94 -35.12
C ARG A 74 -0.64 8.45 -36.05
N TRP A 75 0.16 7.52 -36.55
CA TRP A 75 1.11 7.80 -37.62
C TRP A 75 0.31 8.16 -38.89
N ILE A 76 0.48 9.40 -39.36
CA ILE A 76 0.09 9.85 -40.71
C ILE A 76 1.36 9.85 -41.55
#